data_AF-A0A8X6T6A6-F1
#
_entry.id   AF-A0A8X6T6A6-F1
#
_cell.length_a   1.000
_cell.length_b   1.000
_cell.length_c   1.000
_cell.angle_alpha   90.00
_cell.angle_beta   90.00
_cell.angle_gamma   90.00
#
_symmetry.space_group_name_H-M   'P 1'
#
loop_
_entity.id
_entity.type
_entity.pdbx_description
1 polymer ?
#
loop_
_entity_poly.entity_id
_entity_poly.type
_entity_poly.pdbx_seq_one_letter_code
_entity_poly.pdbx_strand_id
1 'polypeptide(L)'
;MLLKKSKLSITQLYDKLKSHLRSLESIGMTYDNYSAMLFPLVESCVPEDILRVWLRNSVSEEKSYIARLTQLLNFLRAEVEGEERITLAKSGINQSDSYRKIHKDKEEIIIPTASNLFSEAKERNSNNIISYIFCEKSHQSKD
;
A
#
# COMPACT_ATOMS: atom_id res chain seq x y z
N MET A 1 -7.79 2.59 -11.82
CA MET A 1 -9.23 2.96 -11.82
C MET A 1 -9.47 3.87 -10.63
N LEU A 2 -9.98 5.08 -10.87
CA LEU A 2 -10.20 6.12 -9.87
C LEU A 2 -11.53 5.88 -9.14
N LEU A 3 -11.47 5.26 -7.95
CA LEU A 3 -12.59 5.24 -7.00
C LEU A 3 -12.64 6.58 -6.25
N LYS A 4 -13.17 7.61 -6.91
CA LYS A 4 -13.67 8.81 -6.23
C LYS A 4 -15.02 9.16 -6.79
N LYS A 5 -16.05 8.51 -6.26
CA LYS A 5 -17.42 8.99 -6.33
C LYS A 5 -18.02 8.83 -4.94
N SER A 6 -18.49 9.93 -4.38
CA SER A 6 -19.12 10.08 -3.06
C SER A 6 -19.88 8.82 -2.59
N LYS A 7 -19.21 7.96 -1.83
CA LYS A 7 -19.70 6.71 -1.24
C LYS A 7 -18.76 6.37 -0.09
N LEU A 8 -19.29 5.77 0.97
CA LEU A 8 -18.52 5.24 2.12
C LEU A 8 -17.26 4.53 1.62
N SER A 9 -16.12 4.71 2.28
CA SER A 9 -14.93 3.93 1.92
C SER A 9 -15.27 2.44 2.05
N ILE A 10 -14.64 1.59 1.23
CA ILE A 10 -14.90 0.14 1.27
C ILE A 10 -14.63 -0.42 2.67
N THR A 11 -13.65 0.14 3.39
CA THR A 11 -13.38 -0.12 4.82
C THR A 11 -14.61 0.17 5.69
N GLN A 12 -15.17 1.38 5.62
CA GLN A 12 -16.35 1.76 6.41
C GLN A 12 -17.57 0.89 6.10
N LEU A 13 -17.75 0.51 4.85
CA LEU A 13 -18.82 -0.39 4.42
C LEU A 13 -18.63 -1.78 5.03
N TYR A 14 -17.42 -2.33 4.93
CA TYR A 14 -17.10 -3.64 5.47
C TYR A 14 -17.28 -3.70 6.99
N ASP A 15 -16.81 -2.68 7.71
CA ASP A 15 -16.93 -2.60 9.16
C ASP A 15 -18.39 -2.56 9.62
N LYS A 16 -19.23 -1.75 8.93
CA LYS A 16 -20.67 -1.69 9.21
C LYS A 16 -21.36 -3.03 8.95
N LEU A 17 -21.08 -3.67 7.81
CA LEU A 17 -21.60 -4.99 7.49
C LEU A 17 -21.22 -6.02 8.57
N LYS A 18 -19.94 -6.05 8.96
CA LYS A 18 -19.45 -6.95 10.02
C LYS A 18 -20.10 -6.69 11.37
N SER A 19 -20.27 -5.42 11.74
CA SER A 19 -20.94 -5.02 12.97
C SER A 19 -22.40 -5.50 13.01
N HIS A 20 -23.15 -5.28 11.92
CA HIS A 20 -24.54 -5.74 11.82
C HIS A 20 -24.64 -7.26 11.85
N LEU A 21 -23.78 -7.99 11.13
CA LEU A 21 -23.75 -9.45 11.17
C LEU A 21 -23.47 -10.00 12.58
N ARG A 22 -22.54 -9.39 13.30
CA ARG A 22 -22.23 -9.77 14.70
C ARG A 22 -23.40 -9.47 15.64
N SER A 23 -24.13 -8.38 15.40
CA SER A 23 -25.36 -8.07 16.16
C SER A 23 -26.45 -9.12 15.91
N LEU A 24 -26.62 -9.57 14.67
CA LEU A 24 -27.60 -10.62 14.32
C LEU A 24 -27.22 -11.96 14.97
N GLU A 25 -25.95 -12.31 14.95
CA GLU A 25 -25.43 -13.50 15.63
C GLU A 25 -25.67 -13.44 17.15
N SER A 26 -25.48 -12.27 17.77
CA SER A 26 -25.77 -12.06 19.20
C SER A 26 -27.25 -12.22 19.57
N ILE A 27 -28.17 -12.05 18.61
CA ILE A 27 -29.62 -12.26 18.78
C ILE A 27 -29.97 -13.75 18.62
N GLY A 28 -28.99 -14.61 18.31
CA GLY A 28 -29.19 -16.05 18.12
C GLY A 28 -29.59 -16.42 16.70
N MET A 29 -29.46 -15.50 15.73
CA MET A 29 -29.68 -15.82 14.33
C MET A 29 -28.45 -16.51 13.75
N THR A 30 -28.61 -17.68 13.14
CA THR A 30 -27.54 -18.42 12.44
C THR A 30 -27.51 -18.09 10.95
N TYR A 31 -26.34 -18.20 10.32
CA TYR A 31 -26.17 -17.91 8.90
C TYR A 31 -27.13 -18.71 8.00
N ASP A 32 -27.48 -19.95 8.36
CA ASP A 32 -28.46 -20.75 7.62
C ASP A 32 -29.83 -20.05 7.50
N ASN A 33 -30.29 -19.45 8.59
CA ASN A 33 -31.63 -18.88 8.70
C ASN A 33 -31.80 -17.56 7.93
N TYR A 34 -30.73 -16.79 7.77
CA TYR A 34 -30.80 -15.46 7.16
C TYR A 34 -29.98 -15.29 5.90
N SER A 35 -29.11 -16.22 5.53
CA SER A 35 -28.19 -16.05 4.39
C SER A 35 -28.91 -15.77 3.08
N ALA A 36 -30.04 -16.44 2.82
CA ALA A 36 -30.87 -16.22 1.63
C ALA A 36 -31.46 -14.79 1.57
N MET A 37 -31.76 -14.19 2.73
CA MET A 37 -32.27 -12.82 2.82
C MET A 37 -31.14 -11.78 2.86
N LEU A 38 -30.05 -12.05 3.57
CA LEU A 38 -28.95 -11.12 3.70
C LEU A 38 -28.10 -11.04 2.45
N PHE A 39 -27.95 -12.12 1.69
CA PHE A 39 -27.15 -12.09 0.47
C PHE A 39 -27.55 -10.93 -0.48
N PRO A 40 -28.81 -10.80 -0.94
CA PRO A 40 -29.21 -9.69 -1.80
C PRO A 40 -29.09 -8.31 -1.13
N LEU A 41 -29.24 -8.23 0.20
CA LEU A 41 -29.06 -6.98 0.94
C LEU A 41 -27.60 -6.55 0.95
N VAL A 42 -26.68 -7.47 1.24
CA VAL A 42 -25.24 -7.21 1.22
C VAL A 42 -24.79 -6.85 -0.19
N GLU A 43 -25.26 -7.58 -1.20
CA GLU A 43 -25.01 -7.29 -2.61
C GLU A 43 -25.45 -5.86 -2.99
N SER A 44 -26.64 -5.44 -2.55
CA SER A 44 -27.14 -4.08 -2.82
C SER A 44 -26.35 -2.96 -2.12
N CYS A 45 -25.72 -3.24 -0.98
CA CYS A 45 -24.93 -2.27 -0.25
C CYS A 45 -23.57 -2.00 -0.93
N VAL A 46 -23.02 -2.99 -1.64
CA VAL A 46 -21.68 -2.94 -2.24
C VAL A 46 -21.67 -2.03 -3.47
N PRO A 47 -20.63 -1.17 -3.66
CA PRO A 47 -20.52 -0.35 -4.85
C PRO A 47 -20.43 -1.21 -6.13
N GLU A 48 -21.09 -0.75 -7.20
CA GLU A 48 -21.19 -1.48 -8.47
C GLU A 48 -19.82 -1.89 -9.03
N ASP A 49 -18.81 -1.03 -8.92
CA ASP A 49 -17.46 -1.33 -9.42
C ASP A 49 -16.82 -2.52 -8.71
N ILE A 50 -17.00 -2.60 -7.38
CA ILE A 50 -16.51 -3.71 -6.55
C ILE A 50 -17.31 -4.97 -6.84
N LEU A 51 -18.64 -4.84 -6.98
CA LEU A 51 -19.50 -5.96 -7.30
C LEU A 51 -19.20 -6.55 -8.69
N ARG A 52 -18.89 -5.70 -9.67
CA ARG A 52 -18.48 -6.13 -11.02
C ARG A 52 -17.17 -6.93 -11.00
N VAL A 53 -16.22 -6.55 -10.14
CA VAL A 53 -14.98 -7.31 -9.93
C VAL A 53 -15.29 -8.65 -9.28
N TRP A 54 -16.14 -8.67 -8.25
CA TRP A 54 -16.57 -9.91 -7.60
C TRP A 54 -17.25 -10.87 -8.58
N LEU A 55 -18.24 -10.41 -9.36
CA LEU A 55 -18.97 -11.23 -10.33
C LEU A 55 -18.06 -11.84 -11.41
N ARG A 56 -17.04 -11.10 -11.85
CA ARG A 56 -16.04 -11.62 -12.81
C ARG A 56 -15.17 -12.72 -12.22
N ASN A 57 -14.91 -12.65 -10.92
CA ASN A 57 -14.02 -13.58 -10.21
C ASN A 57 -14.78 -14.72 -9.52
N SER A 58 -16.09 -14.57 -9.31
CA SER A 58 -16.95 -15.61 -8.77
C SER A 58 -17.27 -16.61 -9.88
N VAL A 59 -16.43 -17.64 -10.01
CA VAL A 59 -16.73 -18.79 -10.88
C VAL A 59 -18.05 -19.40 -10.40
N SER A 60 -19.01 -19.44 -11.31
CA SER A 60 -20.42 -19.79 -11.10
C SER A 60 -20.62 -21.26 -10.80
N GLU A 61 -20.10 -21.73 -9.67
CA GLU A 61 -20.49 -23.00 -9.08
C GLU A 61 -21.75 -22.77 -8.25
N GLU A 62 -22.75 -23.64 -8.38
CA GLU A 62 -23.98 -23.64 -7.57
C GLU A 62 -23.64 -23.81 -6.08
N LYS A 63 -23.34 -22.70 -5.43
CA LYS A 63 -22.98 -22.63 -4.01
C LYS A 63 -24.18 -22.16 -3.22
N SER A 64 -24.43 -22.81 -2.08
CA SER A 64 -25.42 -22.37 -1.10
C SER A 64 -25.28 -20.87 -0.79
N TYR A 65 -26.40 -20.18 -0.51
CA TYR A 65 -26.41 -18.75 -0.14
C TYR A 65 -25.42 -18.41 0.97
N ILE A 66 -25.20 -19.33 1.91
CA ILE A 66 -24.23 -19.19 2.99
C ILE A 66 -22.80 -19.12 2.46
N ALA A 67 -22.44 -20.04 1.57
CA ALA A 67 -21.12 -20.09 0.96
C ALA A 67 -20.88 -18.86 0.09
N ARG A 68 -21.90 -18.43 -0.66
CA ARG A 68 -21.88 -17.22 -1.48
C ARG A 68 -21.69 -15.94 -0.64
N LEU A 69 -22.45 -15.80 0.45
CA LEU A 69 -22.34 -14.69 1.40
C LEU A 69 -20.96 -14.67 2.06
N THR A 70 -20.45 -15.82 2.48
CA THR A 70 -19.11 -15.95 3.09
C THR A 70 -18.02 -15.57 2.09
N GLN A 71 -18.13 -16.03 0.84
CA GLN A 71 -17.19 -15.68 -0.22
C GLN A 71 -17.20 -14.17 -0.53
N LEU A 72 -18.38 -13.55 -0.56
CA LEU A 72 -18.50 -12.10 -0.75
C LEU A 72 -17.85 -11.33 0.42
N LEU A 73 -18.11 -11.74 1.67
CA LEU A 73 -17.49 -11.10 2.84
C LEU A 73 -15.96 -11.26 2.86
N ASN A 74 -15.45 -12.43 2.43
CA ASN A 74 -14.00 -12.65 2.32
C ASN A 74 -13.38 -11.82 1.19
N PHE A 75 -14.08 -11.68 0.07
CA PHE A 75 -13.66 -10.81 -1.03
C PHE A 75 -13.59 -9.34 -0.58
N LEU A 76 -14.62 -8.84 0.11
CA LEU A 76 -14.61 -7.46 0.63
C LEU A 76 -13.46 -7.24 1.63
N ARG A 77 -13.16 -8.21 2.49
CA ARG A 77 -12.00 -8.16 3.38
C ARG A 77 -10.70 -8.03 2.58
N ALA A 78 -10.51 -8.87 1.56
CA ALA A 78 -9.31 -8.86 0.73
C ALA A 78 -9.15 -7.53 -0.02
N GLU A 79 -10.26 -6.93 -0.48
CA GLU A 79 -10.25 -5.61 -1.11
C GLU A 79 -9.82 -4.50 -0.14
N VAL A 80 -10.34 -4.51 1.10
CA VAL A 80 -9.92 -3.56 2.16
C VAL A 80 -8.43 -3.70 2.47
N GLU A 81 -7.96 -4.92 2.71
CA GLU A 81 -6.53 -5.17 2.95
C GLU A 81 -5.66 -4.78 1.74
N GLY A 82 -6.17 -4.98 0.52
CA GLY A 82 -5.51 -4.56 -0.71
C GLY A 82 -5.36 -3.04 -0.79
N GLU A 83 -6.41 -2.29 -0.48
CA GLU A 83 -6.37 -0.83 -0.44
C GLU A 83 -5.39 -0.31 0.61
N GLU A 84 -5.35 -0.91 1.80
CA GLU A 84 -4.39 -0.59 2.85
C GLU A 84 -2.95 -0.86 2.40
N ARG A 85 -2.67 -2.04 1.80
CA ARG A 85 -1.35 -2.37 1.26
C ARG A 85 -0.90 -1.38 0.18
N ILE A 86 -1.81 -1.00 -0.73
CA ILE A 86 -1.52 -0.01 -1.78
C ILE A 86 -1.23 1.35 -1.14
N THR A 87 -1.99 1.73 -0.12
CA THR A 87 -1.80 3.00 0.61
C THR A 87 -0.43 3.03 1.28
N LEU A 88 -0.06 1.96 1.99
CA LEU A 88 1.24 1.82 2.63
C LEU A 88 2.41 1.87 1.63
N ALA A 89 2.29 1.15 0.50
CA ALA A 89 3.30 1.17 -0.55
C ALA A 89 3.47 2.58 -1.17
N LYS A 90 2.36 3.32 -1.33
CA LYS A 90 2.38 4.70 -1.83
C LYS A 90 2.91 5.70 -0.81
N SER A 91 2.67 5.49 0.49
CA SER A 91 3.19 6.37 1.55
C SER A 91 4.66 6.13 1.86
N GLY A 92 5.16 4.90 1.70
CA GLY A 92 6.52 4.50 2.08
C GLY A 92 7.64 5.18 1.29
N ILE A 93 7.35 5.77 0.12
CA ILE A 93 8.36 6.46 -0.70
C ILE A 93 8.49 7.95 -0.33
N ASN A 94 7.52 8.54 0.38
CA ASN A 94 7.49 9.98 0.67
C ASN A 94 8.13 10.35 2.03
N GLN A 95 8.71 9.40 2.76
CA GLN A 95 9.30 9.61 4.08
C GLN A 95 10.83 9.80 4.03
N SER A 96 11.35 10.39 2.96
CA SER A 96 12.78 10.74 2.83
C SER A 96 13.05 12.16 2.30
N ASP A 97 12.03 12.99 2.03
CA ASP A 97 12.29 14.37 1.58
C ASP A 97 12.31 15.41 2.71
N SER A 98 12.24 14.99 3.98
CA SER A 98 12.42 15.89 5.13
C SER A 98 13.86 16.01 5.65
N TYR A 99 14.85 15.34 5.05
CA TYR A 99 16.28 15.53 5.40
C TYR A 99 17.07 16.41 4.42
N ARG A 100 16.44 17.03 3.41
CA ARG A 100 17.13 17.94 2.46
C ARG A 100 16.80 19.43 2.66
N LYS A 101 16.72 19.86 3.93
CA LYS A 101 16.99 21.26 4.30
C LYS A 101 18.29 21.31 5.10
N ILE A 102 19.41 20.97 4.46
CA ILE A 102 20.72 21.40 4.95
C ILE A 102 21.22 22.46 3.97
N HIS A 103 21.09 23.70 4.42
CA HIS A 103 21.96 24.84 4.19
C HIS A 103 22.44 25.08 2.75
N LYS A 104 21.83 26.10 2.14
CA LYS A 104 22.26 26.77 0.92
C LYS A 104 23.46 27.67 1.24
N ASP A 105 24.57 27.08 1.66
CA ASP A 105 25.88 27.76 1.66
C ASP A 105 26.78 27.03 0.65
N LYS A 106 27.37 27.83 -0.23
CA LYS A 106 28.09 27.41 -1.42
C LYS A 106 29.42 26.77 -1.06
N GLU A 107 29.49 25.45 -0.95
CA GLU A 107 30.71 24.68 -1.20
C GLU A 107 30.34 23.43 -2.00
N GLU A 108 30.85 23.34 -3.24
CA GLU A 108 30.61 22.23 -4.15
C GLU A 108 31.26 20.95 -3.61
N ILE A 109 30.44 20.11 -2.97
CA ILE A 109 30.81 18.71 -2.72
C ILE A 109 30.78 17.99 -4.07
N ILE A 110 31.97 17.72 -4.62
CA ILE A 110 32.12 16.92 -5.84
C ILE A 110 31.75 15.48 -5.48
N ILE A 111 30.55 15.06 -5.88
CA ILE A 111 30.13 13.67 -5.85
C ILE A 111 30.86 12.97 -7.00
N PRO A 112 31.80 12.03 -6.75
CA PRO A 112 32.55 11.40 -7.81
C PRO A 112 31.57 10.55 -8.64
N THR A 113 31.19 11.08 -9.80
CA THR A 113 30.48 10.35 -10.84
C THR A 113 31.52 9.56 -11.63
N ALA A 114 31.15 8.42 -12.22
CA ALA A 114 32.08 7.53 -12.96
C ALA A 114 32.92 8.25 -14.04
N SER A 115 32.52 9.44 -14.47
CA SER A 115 33.27 10.35 -15.35
C SER A 115 34.60 10.87 -14.76
N ASN A 116 34.81 10.82 -13.44
CA ASN A 116 36.06 11.17 -12.78
C ASN A 116 37.13 10.06 -12.85
N LEU A 117 36.83 8.91 -13.46
CA LEU A 117 37.75 7.78 -13.62
C LEU A 117 38.65 7.89 -14.87
N PHE A 118 38.79 9.09 -15.46
CA PHE A 118 39.73 9.34 -16.55
C PHE A 118 40.94 10.12 -16.02
N SER A 119 41.98 9.39 -15.62
CA SER A 119 43.26 9.96 -15.19
C SER A 119 44.18 10.13 -16.40
N GLU A 120 44.22 11.33 -16.99
CA GLU A 120 45.46 11.82 -17.59
C GLU A 120 46.16 12.67 -16.52
N ALA A 121 47.31 12.20 -16.06
CA ALA A 121 48.04 12.75 -14.93
C ALA A 121 48.46 14.20 -15.19
N LYS A 122 47.73 15.14 -14.60
CA LYS A 122 48.28 16.47 -14.28
C LYS A 122 48.06 16.75 -12.81
N GLU A 123 49.19 16.81 -12.11
CA GLU A 123 49.34 17.22 -10.73
C GLU A 123 48.40 18.37 -10.37
N ARG A 124 47.49 18.14 -9.42
CA ARG A 124 46.91 19.20 -8.61
C ARG A 124 46.89 18.76 -7.16
N ASN A 125 47.84 19.34 -6.43
CA ASN A 125 47.83 19.66 -5.00
C ASN A 125 46.80 18.93 -4.13
N SER A 126 47.33 17.96 -3.38
CA SER A 126 47.15 17.76 -1.93
C SER A 126 45.91 18.44 -1.31
N ASN A 127 45.04 17.59 -0.76
CA ASN A 127 44.05 17.80 0.31
C ASN A 127 42.59 17.50 -0.04
N ASN A 128 42.31 16.66 -1.04
CA ASN A 128 40.97 16.09 -1.18
C ASN A 128 40.79 14.94 -0.17
N ILE A 129 40.22 15.27 0.99
CA ILE A 129 39.74 14.29 1.96
C ILE A 129 38.52 13.59 1.34
N ILE A 130 38.71 12.37 0.84
CA ILE A 130 37.61 11.52 0.38
C ILE A 130 36.96 10.91 1.63
N SER A 131 35.75 11.36 1.97
CA SER A 131 34.92 10.71 2.99
C SER A 131 34.13 9.56 2.36
N TYR A 132 34.43 8.33 2.75
CA TYR A 132 33.71 7.14 2.29
C TYR A 132 32.44 6.93 3.12
N ILE A 133 31.31 6.71 2.46
CA ILE A 133 30.00 6.46 3.08
C ILE A 133 30.01 5.24 4.03
N PHE A 134 30.98 4.34 3.89
CA PHE A 134 31.08 3.11 4.68
C PHE A 134 32.06 3.20 5.88
N CYS A 135 32.84 4.28 6.01
CA CYS A 135 33.80 4.42 7.09
C CYS A 135 33.94 5.89 7.52
N GLU A 136 33.60 6.20 8.76
CA GLU A 136 33.72 7.56 9.36
C GLU A 136 35.18 7.98 9.66
N LYS A 137 36.19 7.28 9.11
CA LYS A 137 37.60 7.61 9.32
C LYS A 137 38.25 8.09 8.03
N SER A 138 38.94 9.21 8.12
CA SER A 138 39.79 9.74 7.04
C SER A 138 41.05 8.89 6.91
N HIS A 139 41.28 8.35 5.71
CA HIS A 139 42.52 7.63 5.40
C HIS A 139 43.32 8.42 4.38
N GLN A 140 44.61 8.58 4.65
CA GLN A 140 45.55 9.18 3.72
C GLN A 140 46.03 8.07 2.79
N SER A 141 45.76 8.21 1.49
CA SER A 141 46.26 7.29 0.48
C SER A 141 47.78 7.35 0.49
N LYS A 142 48.44 6.20 0.69
CA LYS A 142 49.87 6.06 0.44
C LYS A 142 50.04 5.47 -0.95
N ASP A 143 50.94 6.07 -1.71
CA ASP A 143 51.34 5.69 -3.06
C ASP A 143 51.88 4.25 -3.14
#